data_AF-A0A822HL65-F1
#
_entry.id   AF-A0A822HL65-F1
#
_cell.length_a   1.000
_cell.length_b   1.000
_cell.length_c   1.000
_cell.angle_alpha   90.00
_cell.angle_beta   90.00
_cell.angle_gamma   90.00
#
_symmetry.space_group_name_H-M   'P 1'
#
loop_
_entity.id
_entity.type
_entity.pdbx_description
1 polymer ?
#
loop_
_entity_poly.entity_id
_entity_poly.type
_entity_poly.pdbx_seq_one_letter_code
_entity_poly.pdbx_strand_id
1 'polypeptide(L)'
;TPLDGIYKFSRTSYRLPSIAIDDDSTNRFIDDRTKSRTQDTDELKQASEFRWPRDTLLSIISTFIHFSTQRLNELIKLFHDSTIRMPELLDAKSHIRLAYIAHTLLKLGSFDPITIGCRGIQYYFQKLLPYTNWSDEQLRPALNHLLRRIDRMFIKICK
;
A
#
# COMPACT_ATOMS: atom_id res chain seq x y z
N THR A 1 21.03 -44.96 70.90
CA THR A 1 20.21 -46.10 70.40
C THR A 1 19.60 -45.70 69.06
N PRO A 2 19.48 -46.65 68.13
CA PRO A 2 20.21 -46.59 66.84
C PRO A 2 19.33 -46.93 65.61
N LEU A 3 20.00 -47.13 64.46
CA LEU A 3 19.60 -47.92 63.26
C LEU A 3 18.81 -47.11 62.18
N ASP A 4 19.07 -47.19 60.87
CA ASP A 4 19.99 -48.02 60.08
C ASP A 4 19.96 -47.57 58.59
N GLY A 5 21.00 -47.93 57.83
CA GLY A 5 20.94 -48.21 56.38
C GLY A 5 21.11 -47.01 55.43
N ILE A 6 22.32 -46.67 54.98
CA ILE A 6 23.01 -47.29 53.83
C ILE A 6 22.07 -47.64 52.66
N TYR A 7 21.91 -46.70 51.72
CA TYR A 7 21.79 -47.05 50.30
C TYR A 7 22.73 -46.17 49.48
N LYS A 8 23.70 -46.83 48.85
CA LYS A 8 24.67 -46.27 47.92
C LYS A 8 23.95 -45.78 46.66
N PHE A 9 24.02 -44.49 46.35
CA PHE A 9 23.61 -43.95 45.06
C PHE A 9 24.69 -44.26 44.02
N SER A 10 24.60 -45.44 43.40
CA SER A 10 25.41 -45.79 42.24
C SER A 10 24.98 -44.92 41.05
N ARG A 11 25.84 -43.98 40.66
CA ARG A 11 25.78 -43.30 39.36
C ARG A 11 25.99 -44.34 38.27
N THR A 12 24.90 -44.84 37.70
CA THR A 12 24.93 -45.52 36.39
C THR A 12 24.55 -44.50 35.33
N SER A 13 25.57 -44.09 34.58
CA SER A 13 25.43 -43.28 33.38
C SER A 13 24.75 -44.10 32.29
N TYR A 14 23.46 -43.90 32.07
CA TYR A 14 22.86 -44.27 30.80
C TYR A 14 23.29 -43.22 29.76
N ARG A 15 24.41 -43.49 29.06
CA ARG A 15 24.69 -42.84 27.77
C ARG A 15 23.62 -43.32 26.80
N LEU A 16 22.65 -42.45 26.50
CA LEU A 16 21.86 -42.58 25.28
C LEU A 16 22.83 -42.56 24.08
N PRO A 17 22.63 -43.41 23.06
CA PRO A 17 23.39 -43.32 21.83
C PRO A 17 23.15 -41.94 21.22
N SER A 18 24.21 -41.15 21.05
CA SER A 18 24.16 -39.93 20.25
C SER A 18 23.80 -40.33 18.82
N ILE A 19 22.53 -40.20 18.46
CA ILE A 19 22.13 -40.12 17.06
C ILE A 19 22.71 -38.80 16.58
N ALA A 20 23.86 -38.87 15.91
CA ALA A 20 24.40 -37.76 15.14
C ALA A 20 23.41 -37.46 14.01
N ILE A 21 22.47 -36.57 14.27
CA ILE A 21 21.70 -35.90 13.23
C ILE A 21 22.69 -34.92 12.61
N ASP A 22 22.93 -35.03 11.30
CA ASP A 22 23.76 -34.09 10.53
C ASP A 22 23.33 -32.65 10.81
N ASP A 23 24.15 -31.94 11.60
CA ASP A 23 23.95 -30.55 12.03
C ASP A 23 23.93 -29.57 10.84
N ASP A 24 24.57 -29.96 9.73
CA ASP A 24 24.60 -29.20 8.47
C ASP A 24 23.23 -29.14 7.78
N SER A 25 22.43 -30.21 7.86
CA SER A 25 21.09 -30.23 7.27
C SER A 25 20.11 -29.30 8.01
N THR A 26 20.27 -29.17 9.33
CA THR A 26 19.43 -28.31 10.17
C THR A 26 19.81 -26.84 10.01
N ASN A 27 21.11 -26.53 9.91
CA ASN A 27 21.58 -25.16 9.67
C ASN A 27 21.15 -24.62 8.30
N ARG A 28 21.21 -25.42 7.23
CA ARG A 28 20.71 -25.00 5.91
C ARG A 28 19.21 -24.70 5.92
N PHE A 29 18.43 -25.51 6.64
CA PHE A 29 16.97 -25.34 6.74
C PHE A 29 16.57 -24.11 7.57
N ILE A 30 17.36 -23.79 8.60
CA ILE A 30 17.19 -22.57 9.40
C ILE A 30 17.59 -21.34 8.56
N ASP A 31 18.72 -21.41 7.85
CA ASP A 31 19.24 -20.30 7.03
C ASP A 31 18.29 -19.92 5.88
N ASP A 32 17.73 -20.92 5.18
CA ASP A 32 16.70 -20.70 4.14
C ASP A 32 15.42 -20.07 4.70
N ARG A 33 14.99 -20.45 5.91
CA ARG A 33 13.83 -19.84 6.58
C ARG A 33 14.11 -18.41 7.03
N THR A 34 15.29 -18.13 7.56
CA THR A 34 15.68 -16.75 7.90
C THR A 34 15.82 -15.88 6.67
N LYS A 35 16.38 -16.41 5.57
CA LYS A 35 16.57 -15.70 4.30
C LYS A 35 15.24 -15.39 3.60
N SER A 36 14.31 -16.36 3.57
CA SER A 36 12.93 -16.16 3.09
C SER A 36 12.21 -15.11 3.93
N ARG A 37 12.31 -15.18 5.27
CA ARG A 37 11.67 -14.20 6.15
C ARG A 37 12.25 -12.79 6.00
N THR A 38 13.56 -12.65 5.78
CA THR A 38 14.17 -11.35 5.51
C THR A 38 13.75 -10.78 4.15
N GLN A 39 13.63 -11.63 3.13
CA GLN A 39 13.19 -11.21 1.80
C GLN A 39 11.76 -10.68 1.82
N ASP A 40 10.83 -11.37 2.49
CA ASP A 40 9.45 -10.91 2.64
C ASP A 40 9.37 -9.54 3.37
N THR A 41 10.22 -9.33 4.38
CA THR A 41 10.25 -8.05 5.11
C THR A 41 10.80 -6.89 4.27
N ASP A 42 11.76 -7.16 3.38
CA ASP A 42 12.34 -6.13 2.52
C ASP A 42 11.40 -5.78 1.35
N GLU A 43 10.68 -6.76 0.80
CA GLU A 43 9.63 -6.52 -0.21
C GLU A 43 8.48 -5.67 0.36
N LEU A 44 8.05 -5.95 1.59
CA LEU A 44 7.03 -5.15 2.29
C LEU A 44 7.51 -3.70 2.55
N LYS A 45 8.77 -3.53 2.96
CA LYS A 45 9.37 -2.19 3.13
C LYS A 45 9.43 -1.42 1.82
N GLN A 46 9.93 -2.03 0.74
CA GLN A 46 9.98 -1.41 -0.59
C GLN A 46 8.58 -1.03 -1.08
N ALA A 47 7.59 -1.90 -0.87
CA ALA A 47 6.20 -1.59 -1.20
C ALA A 47 5.68 -0.39 -0.39
N SER A 48 6.03 -0.28 0.88
CA SER A 48 5.65 0.85 1.74
C SER A 48 6.32 2.17 1.32
N GLU A 49 7.62 2.15 1.00
CA GLU A 49 8.37 3.31 0.51
C GLU A 49 7.88 3.77 -0.87
N PHE A 50 7.41 2.85 -1.70
CA PHE A 50 6.75 3.18 -2.95
C PHE A 50 5.36 3.78 -2.72
N ARG A 51 4.58 3.20 -1.81
CA ARG A 51 3.17 3.56 -1.58
C ARG A 51 3.02 4.91 -0.91
N TRP A 52 3.76 5.15 0.18
CA TRP A 52 3.52 6.27 1.09
C TRP A 52 3.65 7.66 0.45
N PRO A 53 4.69 7.96 -0.37
CA PRO A 53 4.81 9.26 -1.01
C PRO A 53 3.68 9.53 -2.01
N ARG A 54 3.27 8.49 -2.75
CA ARG A 54 2.21 8.58 -3.76
C ARG A 54 0.85 8.75 -3.12
N ASP A 55 0.58 8.00 -2.07
CA ASP A 55 -0.65 8.12 -1.30
C ASP A 55 -0.78 9.50 -0.66
N THR A 56 0.29 9.97 -0.02
CA THR A 56 0.33 11.30 0.61
C THR A 56 0.07 12.41 -0.40
N LEU A 57 0.72 12.34 -1.57
CA LEU A 57 0.54 13.31 -2.64
C LEU A 57 -0.92 13.35 -3.15
N LEU A 58 -1.51 12.18 -3.42
CA LEU A 58 -2.92 12.10 -3.82
C LEU A 58 -3.85 12.62 -2.73
N SER A 59 -3.57 12.32 -1.46
CA SER A 59 -4.37 12.77 -0.31
C SER A 59 -4.37 14.29 -0.19
N ILE A 60 -3.19 14.92 -0.24
CA ILE A 60 -3.05 16.38 -0.11
C ILE A 60 -3.75 17.08 -1.28
N ILE A 61 -3.47 16.68 -2.51
CA ILE A 61 -4.01 17.36 -3.70
C ILE A 61 -5.52 17.16 -3.81
N SER A 62 -6.03 15.95 -3.57
CA SER A 62 -7.47 15.70 -3.60
C SER A 62 -8.21 16.49 -2.52
N THR A 63 -7.58 16.67 -1.35
CA THR A 63 -8.13 17.48 -0.26
C THR A 63 -8.13 18.97 -0.62
N PHE A 64 -7.04 19.47 -1.18
CA PHE A 64 -6.94 20.85 -1.69
C PHE A 64 -8.04 21.13 -2.72
N ILE A 65 -8.17 20.28 -3.75
CA ILE A 65 -9.17 20.48 -4.80
C ILE A 65 -10.58 20.46 -4.24
N HIS A 66 -10.88 19.53 -3.34
CA HIS A 66 -12.18 19.44 -2.70
C HIS A 66 -12.55 20.73 -1.94
N PHE A 67 -11.66 21.24 -1.10
CA PHE A 67 -11.95 22.44 -0.31
C PHE A 67 -11.91 23.72 -1.15
N SER A 68 -10.90 23.88 -2.00
CA SER A 68 -10.71 25.08 -2.82
C SER A 68 -11.84 25.24 -3.84
N THR A 69 -12.30 24.15 -4.46
CA THR A 69 -13.42 24.20 -5.41
C THR A 69 -14.72 24.63 -4.72
N GLN A 70 -15.02 24.08 -3.55
CA GLN A 70 -16.21 24.46 -2.78
C GLN A 70 -16.16 25.93 -2.36
N ARG A 71 -15.01 26.40 -1.84
CA ARG A 71 -14.82 27.80 -1.45
C ARG A 71 -14.90 28.77 -2.63
N LEU A 72 -14.31 28.44 -3.77
CA LEU A 72 -14.42 29.27 -4.97
C LEU A 72 -15.86 29.38 -5.47
N ASN A 73 -16.61 28.28 -5.44
CA ASN A 73 -18.03 28.28 -5.80
C ASN A 73 -18.86 29.18 -4.86
N GLU A 74 -18.56 29.20 -3.56
CA GLU A 74 -19.19 30.10 -2.61
C GLU A 74 -18.82 31.56 -2.89
N LEU A 75 -17.55 31.85 -3.13
CA LEU A 75 -17.07 33.21 -3.40
C LEU A 75 -17.74 33.79 -4.66
N ILE A 76 -17.81 33.04 -5.76
CA ILE A 76 -18.41 33.51 -7.01
C ILE A 76 -19.88 33.89 -6.83
N LYS A 77 -20.63 33.15 -6.01
CA LYS A 77 -22.02 33.49 -5.70
C LYS A 77 -22.16 34.85 -5.00
N LEU A 78 -21.15 35.26 -4.23
CA LEU A 78 -21.15 36.55 -3.51
C LEU A 78 -20.78 37.73 -4.39
N PHE A 79 -19.98 37.53 -5.44
CA PHE A 79 -19.50 38.64 -6.27
C PHE A 79 -20.58 39.23 -7.19
N HIS A 80 -21.72 38.55 -7.39
CA HIS A 80 -22.82 38.97 -8.29
C HIS A 80 -22.38 39.39 -9.71
N ASP A 81 -21.15 39.06 -10.09
CA ASP A 81 -20.52 39.48 -11.32
C ASP A 81 -20.35 38.25 -12.22
N SER A 82 -21.18 38.21 -13.26
CA SER A 82 -21.18 37.13 -14.26
C SER A 82 -19.89 37.07 -15.09
N THR A 83 -19.02 38.07 -15.00
CA THR A 83 -17.73 38.10 -15.72
C THR A 83 -16.64 37.33 -14.98
N ILE A 84 -16.82 37.03 -13.69
CA ILE A 84 -15.82 36.31 -12.89
C ILE A 84 -15.89 34.81 -13.20
N ARG A 85 -14.92 34.33 -13.96
CA ARG A 85 -14.71 32.91 -14.23
C ARG A 85 -13.90 32.26 -13.09
N MET A 86 -14.26 31.03 -12.72
CA MET A 86 -13.44 30.25 -11.78
C MET A 86 -12.01 30.12 -12.31
N PRO A 87 -10.99 30.42 -11.48
CA PRO A 87 -9.63 30.06 -11.81
C PRO A 87 -9.49 28.53 -11.84
N GLU A 88 -8.72 28.04 -12.81
CA GLU A 88 -8.37 26.63 -12.89
C GLU A 88 -7.38 26.29 -11.77
N LEU A 89 -7.77 25.35 -10.89
CA LEU A 89 -6.95 24.98 -9.72
C LEU A 89 -5.77 24.07 -10.08
N LEU A 90 -5.91 23.28 -11.15
CA LEU A 90 -4.89 22.37 -11.65
C LEU A 90 -4.97 22.32 -13.17
N ASP A 91 -3.83 22.40 -13.83
CA ASP A 91 -3.75 22.26 -15.28
C ASP A 91 -3.93 20.81 -15.73
N ALA A 92 -4.26 20.63 -17.02
CA ALA A 92 -4.42 19.31 -17.62
C ALA A 92 -3.20 18.40 -17.39
N LYS A 93 -1.97 18.94 -17.43
CA LYS A 93 -0.75 18.16 -17.18
C LYS A 93 -0.70 17.61 -15.75
N SER A 94 -1.09 18.41 -14.75
CA SER A 94 -1.19 17.94 -13.36
C SER A 94 -2.22 16.83 -13.22
N HIS A 95 -3.41 16.98 -13.82
CA HIS A 95 -4.44 15.93 -13.82
C HIS A 95 -3.93 14.61 -14.44
N ILE A 96 -3.22 14.69 -15.56
CA ILE A 96 -2.59 13.53 -16.22
C ILE A 96 -1.57 12.87 -15.28
N ARG A 97 -0.70 13.64 -14.63
CA ARG A 97 0.30 13.10 -13.68
C ARG A 97 -0.36 12.41 -12.49
N LEU A 98 -1.43 12.99 -11.95
CA LEU A 98 -2.18 12.41 -10.84
C LEU A 98 -2.88 11.11 -11.24
N ALA A 99 -3.45 11.05 -12.44
CA ALA A 99 -4.01 9.82 -12.99
C ALA A 99 -2.96 8.71 -13.14
N TYR A 100 -1.74 9.05 -13.58
CA TYR A 100 -0.64 8.07 -13.63
C TYR A 100 -0.19 7.61 -12.24
N ILE A 101 -0.13 8.50 -11.26
CA ILE A 101 0.20 8.13 -9.87
C ILE A 101 -0.87 7.18 -9.34
N ALA A 102 -2.15 7.52 -9.48
CA ALA A 102 -3.26 6.65 -9.11
C ALA A 102 -3.15 5.29 -9.82
N HIS A 103 -2.90 5.29 -11.13
CA HIS A 103 -2.67 4.06 -11.90
C HIS A 103 -1.54 3.19 -11.33
N THR A 104 -0.41 3.77 -10.91
CA THR A 104 0.68 2.99 -10.28
C THR A 104 0.26 2.37 -8.95
N LEU A 105 -0.58 3.05 -8.15
CA LEU A 105 -1.12 2.48 -6.92
C LEU A 105 -2.16 1.39 -7.21
N LEU A 106 -3.01 1.54 -8.22
CA LEU A 106 -3.90 0.46 -8.69
C LEU A 106 -3.10 -0.74 -9.23
N LYS A 107 -1.87 -0.53 -9.71
CA LYS A 107 -0.97 -1.61 -10.09
C LYS A 107 -0.64 -2.50 -8.89
N LEU A 108 -0.23 -1.86 -7.79
CA LEU A 108 0.11 -2.49 -6.52
C LEU A 108 -1.14 -3.09 -5.83
N GLY A 109 -2.25 -2.34 -5.83
CA GLY A 109 -3.50 -2.72 -5.17
C GLY A 109 -4.19 -3.97 -5.72
N SER A 110 -3.82 -4.44 -6.93
CA SER A 110 -4.33 -5.71 -7.43
C SER A 110 -3.71 -6.95 -6.78
N PHE A 111 -2.69 -6.75 -5.93
CA PHE A 111 -1.99 -7.80 -5.19
C PHE A 111 -1.94 -7.51 -3.69
N ASP A 112 -2.16 -6.25 -3.30
CA ASP A 112 -2.12 -5.80 -1.91
C ASP A 112 -3.36 -4.96 -1.57
N PRO A 113 -4.33 -5.53 -0.82
CA PRO A 113 -5.54 -4.82 -0.41
C PRO A 113 -5.28 -3.56 0.41
N ILE A 114 -4.14 -3.49 1.12
CA ILE A 114 -3.78 -2.32 1.95
C ILE A 114 -3.66 -1.09 1.07
N THR A 115 -3.10 -1.23 -0.14
CA THR A 115 -2.95 -0.10 -1.08
C THR A 115 -4.28 0.50 -1.50
N ILE A 116 -5.33 -0.31 -1.70
CA ILE A 116 -6.68 0.19 -2.03
C ILE A 116 -7.36 0.84 -0.81
N GLY A 117 -6.99 0.38 0.39
CA GLY A 117 -7.40 0.97 1.66
C GLY A 117 -6.75 2.34 1.96
N CYS A 118 -5.76 2.79 1.19
CA CYS A 118 -5.09 4.03 1.48
C CYS A 118 -5.95 5.27 1.19
N ARG A 119 -5.74 6.32 1.99
CA ARG A 119 -6.62 7.50 1.98
C ARG A 119 -6.48 8.30 0.69
N GLY A 120 -5.26 8.42 0.16
CA GLY A 120 -4.98 9.17 -1.05
C GLY A 120 -5.66 8.59 -2.28
N ILE A 121 -5.63 7.26 -2.44
CA ILE A 121 -6.33 6.62 -3.58
C ILE A 121 -7.85 6.76 -3.44
N GLN A 122 -8.41 6.59 -2.23
CA GLN A 122 -9.83 6.81 -1.98
C GLN A 122 -10.25 8.25 -2.29
N TYR A 123 -9.47 9.23 -1.82
CA TYR A 123 -9.75 10.64 -2.07
C TYR A 123 -9.57 11.02 -3.54
N TYR A 124 -8.64 10.40 -4.25
CA TYR A 124 -8.52 10.58 -5.68
C TYR A 124 -9.83 10.23 -6.38
N PHE A 125 -10.41 9.06 -6.08
CA PHE A 125 -11.67 8.61 -6.70
C PHE A 125 -12.90 9.36 -6.22
N GLN A 126 -12.99 9.65 -4.93
CA GLN A 126 -14.18 10.27 -4.33
C GLN A 126 -14.21 11.79 -4.52
N LYS A 127 -13.04 12.43 -4.57
CA LYS A 127 -12.93 13.89 -4.57
C LYS A 127 -12.34 14.39 -5.87
N LEU A 128 -11.14 13.96 -6.28
CA LEU A 128 -10.46 14.58 -7.42
C LEU A 128 -11.06 14.20 -8.79
N LEU A 129 -11.38 12.91 -8.98
CA LEU A 129 -11.85 12.39 -10.25
C LEU A 129 -13.20 13.02 -10.68
N PRO A 130 -14.19 13.25 -9.80
CA PRO A 130 -15.43 13.94 -10.14
C PRO A 130 -15.27 15.43 -10.51
N TYR A 131 -14.25 16.12 -9.96
CA TYR A 131 -14.01 17.54 -10.27
C TYR A 131 -13.14 17.74 -11.52
N THR A 132 -12.59 16.68 -12.10
CA THR A 132 -11.76 16.77 -13.30
C THR A 132 -12.63 16.87 -14.56
N ASN A 133 -12.36 17.84 -15.43
CA ASN A 133 -13.09 18.00 -16.69
C ASN A 133 -12.60 17.02 -17.76
N TRP A 134 -13.09 15.78 -17.72
CA TRP A 134 -12.72 14.71 -18.66
C TRP A 134 -13.15 14.94 -20.12
N SER A 135 -13.87 16.04 -20.40
CA SER A 135 -14.20 16.44 -21.76
C SER A 135 -12.97 16.93 -22.54
N ASP A 136 -11.93 17.36 -21.83
CA ASP A 136 -10.64 17.76 -22.43
C ASP A 136 -9.98 16.57 -23.14
N GLU A 137 -9.68 16.76 -24.43
CA GLU A 137 -9.07 15.73 -25.28
C GLU A 137 -7.70 15.27 -24.76
N GLN A 138 -6.95 16.17 -24.11
CA GLN A 138 -5.64 15.86 -23.54
C GLN A 138 -5.74 14.84 -22.40
N LEU A 139 -6.88 14.80 -21.70
CA LEU A 139 -7.10 13.91 -20.55
C LEU A 139 -7.62 12.52 -20.97
N ARG A 140 -8.19 12.39 -22.17
CA ARG A 140 -8.80 11.13 -22.66
C ARG A 140 -7.84 9.93 -22.60
N PRO A 141 -6.56 10.03 -22.99
CA PRO A 141 -5.65 8.89 -22.90
C PRO A 141 -5.41 8.44 -21.45
N ALA A 142 -5.25 9.39 -20.53
CA ALA A 142 -5.02 9.11 -19.11
C ALA A 142 -6.25 8.46 -18.46
N LEU A 143 -7.45 8.97 -18.75
CA LEU A 143 -8.70 8.39 -18.28
C LEU A 143 -8.89 6.95 -18.77
N ASN A 144 -8.72 6.72 -20.07
CA ASN A 144 -8.84 5.38 -20.65
C ASN A 144 -7.86 4.39 -19.99
N HIS A 145 -6.62 4.82 -19.76
CA HIS A 145 -5.62 3.98 -19.11
C HIS A 145 -6.00 3.63 -17.67
N LEU A 146 -6.52 4.62 -16.93
CA LEU A 146 -7.00 4.43 -15.57
C LEU A 146 -8.20 3.48 -15.51
N LEU A 147 -9.22 3.70 -16.34
CA LEU A 147 -10.43 2.85 -16.38
C LEU A 147 -10.11 1.40 -16.73
N ARG A 148 -9.28 1.16 -17.76
CA ARG A 148 -8.81 -0.19 -18.12
C ARG A 148 -8.04 -0.87 -16.99
N ARG A 149 -7.40 -0.10 -16.10
CA ARG A 149 -6.69 -0.66 -14.96
C ARG A 149 -7.64 -1.02 -13.83
N ILE A 150 -8.62 -0.17 -13.57
CA ILE A 150 -9.69 -0.43 -12.59
C ILE A 150 -10.45 -1.70 -12.95
N ASP A 151 -10.84 -1.84 -14.21
CA ASP A 151 -11.51 -3.05 -14.73
C ASP A 151 -10.70 -4.32 -14.46
N ARG A 152 -9.41 -4.32 -14.86
CA ARG A 152 -8.49 -5.44 -14.57
C ARG A 152 -8.31 -5.72 -13.09
N MET A 153 -8.41 -4.71 -12.23
CA MET A 153 -8.30 -4.89 -10.78
C MET A 153 -9.57 -5.54 -10.22
N PHE A 154 -10.75 -5.08 -10.63
CA PHE A 154 -12.02 -5.71 -10.23
C PHE A 154 -12.08 -7.17 -10.65
N ILE A 155 -11.67 -7.50 -11.88
CA ILE A 155 -11.59 -8.89 -12.36
C ILE A 155 -10.70 -9.76 -11.46
N LYS A 156 -9.67 -9.19 -10.82
CA LYS A 156 -8.78 -9.93 -9.91
C LYS A 156 -9.33 -10.06 -8.50
N ILE A 157 -10.10 -9.07 -8.03
CA ILE A 157 -10.67 -9.07 -6.67
C ILE A 157 -11.98 -9.88 -6.60
N CYS A 158 -12.74 -9.92 -7.70
CA CYS A 158 -14.02 -10.63 -7.78
C CYS A 158 -13.89 -12.12 -8.12
N LYS A 159 -12.66 -12.62 -8.34
CA LYS A 159 -12.35 -14.05 -8.49
C LYS A 159 -11.93 -14.62 -7.15
#